data_AF-A0A8T4XAS5-F1
#
_entry.id   AF-A0A8T4XAS5-F1
#
_cell.length_a   1.000
_cell.length_b   1.000
_cell.length_c   1.000
_cell.angle_alpha   90.00
_cell.angle_beta   90.00
_cell.angle_gamma   90.00
#
_symmetry.space_group_name_H-M   'P 1'
#
loop_
_entity.id
_entity.type
_entity.pdbx_description
1 polymer ?
#
loop_
_entity_poly.entity_id
_entity_poly.type
_entity_poly.pdbx_seq_one_letter_code
_entity_poly.pdbx_strand_id
1 'polypeptide(L)' 'MEWILGFSAIILLIIGLIGQAFELRKIRIDSTQSQLGSANIFLNKKNFKWYAIIIIGMIIWYIAERM' A
#
# COMPACT_ATOMS: atom_id res chain seq x y z
N MET A 1 12.45 19.68 -8.76
CA MET A 1 11.30 18.75 -8.74
C MET A 1 10.65 18.64 -10.11
N GLU A 2 10.99 17.59 -10.86
CA GLU A 2 10.21 17.15 -12.02
C GLU A 2 8.77 16.86 -11.54
N TRP A 3 7.83 17.75 -11.83
CA TRP A 3 6.44 17.66 -11.37
C TRP A 3 5.83 16.28 -11.65
N ILE A 4 6.24 15.65 -12.75
CA ILE A 4 5.83 14.31 -13.16
C ILE A 4 6.19 13.25 -12.11
N LEU A 5 7.39 13.30 -11.52
CA LEU A 5 7.80 12.34 -10.49
C LEU A 5 7.00 12.53 -9.20
N GLY A 6 6.78 13.79 -8.79
CA GLY A 6 5.95 14.13 -7.64
C GLY A 6 4.51 13.63 -7.78
N PHE A 7 3.87 13.92 -8.92
CA PHE A 7 2.51 13.44 -9.21
C PHE A 7 2.44 11.91 -9.29
N SER A 8 3.42 11.27 -9.94
CA SER A 8 3.48 9.81 -10.04
C SER A 8 3.59 9.15 -8.67
N ALA A 9 4.43 9.70 -7.78
CA ALA A 9 4.55 9.20 -6.41
C ALA A 9 3.23 9.32 -5.63
N ILE A 10 2.54 10.46 -5.72
CA ILE A 10 1.25 10.67 -5.07
C ILE A 10 0.20 9.68 -5.59
N ILE A 11 0.11 9.50 -6.91
CA ILE A 11 -0.84 8.54 -7.53
C ILE A 11 -0.57 7.12 -7.03
N LEU A 12 0.71 6.69 -6.99
CA LEU A 12 1.08 5.38 -6.49
C LEU A 12 0.72 5.21 -5.00
N LEU A 13 0.98 6.23 -4.17
CA LEU A 13 0.61 6.21 -2.76
C LEU A 13 -0.91 6.08 -2.57
N ILE A 14 -1.71 6.86 -3.32
CA ILE A 14 -3.18 6.81 -3.26
C ILE A 14 -3.68 5.42 -3.67
N ILE A 15 -3.22 4.89 -4.81
CA ILE A 15 -3.61 3.56 -5.30
C ILE A 15 -3.19 2.48 -4.29
N GLY A 16 -1.97 2.58 -3.76
CA GLY A 16 -1.44 1.66 -2.76
C GLY A 16 -2.29 1.61 -1.49
N LEU A 17 -2.58 2.77 -0.89
CA LEU A 17 -3.37 2.88 0.34
C LEU A 17 -4.82 2.45 0.14
N ILE A 18 -5.47 2.90 -0.93
CA ILE A 18 -6.87 2.54 -1.22
C ILE A 18 -6.97 1.03 -1.49
N GLY A 19 -6.12 0.50 -2.36
CA GLY A 19 -6.10 -0.92 -2.69
C GLY A 19 -5.84 -1.80 -1.47
N GLN A 20 -4.90 -1.39 -0.62
CA GLN A 20 -4.61 -2.04 0.66
C GLN A 20 -5.86 -2.10 1.55
N ALA A 21 -6.56 -0.99 1.72
CA ALA A 21 -7.77 -0.95 2.55
C ALA A 21 -8.88 -1.87 2.02
N PHE A 22 -9.09 -1.90 0.69
CA PHE A 22 -10.06 -2.82 0.08
C PHE A 22 -9.66 -4.30 0.23
N GLU A 23 -8.39 -4.63 0.06
CA GLU A 23 -7.91 -6.01 0.21
C GLU A 23 -7.98 -6.46 1.68
N LEU A 24 -7.64 -5.57 2.62
CA LEU A 24 -7.78 -5.82 4.05
C LEU A 24 -9.24 -6.07 4.44
N ARG A 25 -10.19 -5.33 3.84
CA ARG A 25 -11.62 -5.58 4.02
C ARG A 25 -12.02 -6.97 3.53
N LYS A 26 -11.53 -7.40 2.36
CA LYS A 26 -11.80 -8.75 1.83
C LYS A 26 -11.22 -9.83 2.75
N ILE A 27 -9.95 -9.69 3.16
CA ILE A 27 -9.29 -10.62 4.09
C ILE A 27 -10.09 -10.73 5.38
N ARG A 28 -10.59 -9.61 5.91
CA ARG A 28 -11.38 -9.58 7.15
C ARG A 28 -12.68 -10.38 7.05
N ILE A 29 -13.38 -10.27 5.92
CA ILE A 29 -14.63 -11.00 5.67
C ILE A 29 -14.36 -12.50 5.52
N ASP A 30 -13.24 -12.89 4.90
CA ASP A 30 -12.86 -14.29 4.69
C ASP A 30 -12.20 -14.95 5.92
N SER A 31 -11.86 -14.17 6.96
CA SER A 31 -11.09 -14.64 8.12
C SER A 31 -11.99 -15.05 9.30
N THR A 32 -11.47 -15.97 10.12
CA THR A 32 -12.13 -16.37 11.38
C THR A 32 -11.88 -15.37 12.51
N GLN A 33 -12.75 -15.34 13.53
CA GLN A 33 -12.64 -14.45 14.70
C GLN A 33 -11.29 -14.55 15.43
N SER A 34 -10.68 -15.74 15.47
CA SER A 34 -9.35 -15.93 16.07
C SER A 34 -8.21 -15.32 15.23
N GLN A 35 -8.39 -15.22 13.92
CA GLN A 35 -7.42 -14.60 13.01
C GLN A 35 -7.54 -13.08 12.98
N LEU A 36 -8.75 -12.56 13.20
CA LEU A 36 -9.08 -11.12 13.26
C LEU A 36 -8.22 -10.32 14.26
N GLY A 37 -7.84 -10.92 15.38
CA GLY A 37 -6.97 -10.30 16.39
C GLY A 37 -5.46 -10.46 16.13
N SER A 38 -5.06 -11.20 15.08
CA SER A 38 -3.66 -11.47 14.79
C SER A 38 -3.06 -10.43 13.85
N ALA A 39 -1.81 -10.01 14.14
CA ALA A 39 -1.02 -9.17 13.24
C ALA A 39 -0.79 -9.82 11.86
N ASN A 40 -0.97 -11.15 11.73
CA ASN A 40 -0.85 -11.86 10.46
C ASN A 40 -1.84 -11.40 9.39
N ILE A 41 -2.95 -10.75 9.77
CA ILE A 41 -3.90 -10.18 8.79
C ILE A 41 -3.23 -9.10 7.93
N PHE A 42 -2.36 -8.29 8.52
CA PHE A 42 -1.62 -7.25 7.79
C PHE A 42 -0.55 -7.85 6.88
N LEU A 43 0.03 -8.98 7.28
CA LEU A 43 1.06 -9.70 6.51
C LEU A 43 0.50 -10.68 5.48
N ASN A 44 -0.81 -10.64 5.22
CA ASN A 44 -1.41 -11.53 4.24
C ASN A 44 -0.82 -11.29 2.83
N LYS A 45 -0.47 -12.36 2.13
CA LYS A 45 0.12 -12.32 0.78
C LYS A 45 -0.73 -11.52 -0.21
N LYS A 46 -2.05 -11.52 -0.08
CA LYS A 46 -2.96 -10.72 -0.92
C LYS A 46 -2.71 -9.22 -0.76
N ASN A 47 -2.32 -8.78 0.44
CA ASN A 47 -2.04 -7.38 0.76
C ASN A 47 -0.61 -6.94 0.39
N PHE A 48 0.31 -7.90 0.21
CA PHE A 48 1.73 -7.64 -0.09
C PHE A 48 1.97 -6.73 -1.30
N LYS A 49 1.20 -6.94 -2.39
CA LYS A 49 1.29 -6.13 -3.61
C LYS A 49 1.06 -4.63 -3.35
N TRP A 50 0.17 -4.30 -2.42
CA TRP A 50 -0.16 -2.92 -2.10
C TRP A 50 0.96 -2.25 -1.30
N TYR A 51 1.61 -2.97 -0.38
CA TYR A 51 2.81 -2.49 0.30
C TYR A 51 3.95 -2.22 -0.69
N ALA A 52 4.13 -3.09 -1.69
CA ALA A 52 5.14 -2.87 -2.73
C ALA A 52 4.87 -1.57 -3.51
N ILE A 53 3.62 -1.31 -3.89
CA ILE A 53 3.22 -0.06 -4.57
C ILE A 53 3.51 1.16 -3.68
N ILE A 54 3.16 1.09 -2.39
CA ILE A 54 3.42 2.18 -1.43
C ILE A 54 4.93 2.45 -1.31
N ILE A 55 5.75 1.39 -1.16
CA ILE A 55 7.20 1.52 -1.06
C ILE A 55 7.79 2.13 -2.33
N ILE A 56 7.34 1.70 -3.51
CA ILE A 56 7.78 2.30 -4.78
C ILE A 56 7.38 3.78 -4.85
N GLY A 57 6.16 4.13 -4.45
CA GLY A 57 5.72 5.52 -4.37
C GLY A 57 6.58 6.36 -3.43
N MET A 58 6.94 5.83 -2.26
CA MET A 58 7.85 6.49 -1.31
C MET A 58 9.26 6.70 -1.88
N ILE A 59 9.81 5.70 -2.59
CA ILE A 59 11.13 5.80 -3.23
C ILE A 59 11.10 6.87 -4.33
N ILE A 60 10.07 6.88 -5.18
CA ILE A 60 9.91 7.88 -6.24
C ILE A 60 9.76 9.28 -5.65
N TRP A 61 8.97 9.42 -4.57
CA TRP A 61 8.86 10.70 -3.85
C TRP A 61 10.22 11.16 -3.31
N TYR A 62 10.96 10.27 -2.66
CA TYR A 62 12.29 10.60 -2.12
C TYR A 62 13.27 11.04 -3.22
N ILE A 63 13.25 10.37 -4.37
CA ILE A 63 14.06 10.75 -5.54
C ILE A 63 13.61 12.13 -6.06
N ALA A 64 12.29 12.35 -6.19
CA ALA A 64 11.74 13.62 -6.67
C ALA A 64 12.13 14.81 -5.77
N GLU A 65 12.13 14.62 -4.45
CA GLU A 65 12.52 15.63 -3.45
C GLU A 65 14.01 15.99 -3.53
N ARG A 66 14.86 15.04 -3.93
CA ARG A 66 16.33 15.21 -3.99
C ARG A 66 16.84 15.64 -5.36
N MET A 67 15.96 15.83 -6.35
CA MET A 67 16.25 16.30 -7.72
C MET A 67 15.75 17.73 -7.96
#